data_AF-A0A6A5XZ39-F1
#
_entry.id   AF-A0A6A5XZ39-F1
#
_cell.length_a   1.000
_cell.length_b   1.000
_cell.length_c   1.000
_cell.angle_alpha   90.00
_cell.angle_beta   90.00
_cell.angle_gamma   90.00
#
_symmetry.space_group_name_H-M   'P 1'
#
loop_
_entity.id
_entity.type
_entity.pdbx_description
1 polymer ?
#
loop_
_entity_poly.entity_id
_entity_poly.type
_entity_poly.pdbx_seq_one_letter_code
_entity_poly.pdbx_strand_id
1 'polypeptide(L)' 'MSSRLQNWWLPDEGIARIVIQAAIQQYLGPDALVKRGENEGKSGYWITGPRMLTAVCLFPNL' A
#
# COMPACT_ATOMS: atom_id res chain seq x y z
N MET A 1 -3.96 -16.09 16.85
CA MET A 1 -4.19 -16.39 15.42
C MET A 1 -3.19 -15.55 14.63
N SER A 2 -2.27 -16.18 13.88
CA SER A 2 -1.23 -15.44 13.16
C SER A 2 -1.83 -14.81 11.91
N SER A 3 -2.21 -13.54 11.99
CA SER A 3 -2.58 -12.74 10.82
C SER A 3 -1.34 -12.61 9.93
N ARG A 4 -1.23 -13.47 8.90
CA ARG A 4 -0.14 -13.38 7.93
C ARG A 4 -0.20 -12.02 7.24
N LEU A 5 0.77 -11.17 7.56
CA LEU A 5 1.00 -9.92 6.83
C LEU A 5 1.47 -10.28 5.42
N GLN A 6 0.92 -9.59 4.42
CA GLN A 6 1.36 -9.69 3.04
C GLN A 6 2.05 -8.39 2.62
N ASN A 7 2.98 -8.52 1.69
CA ASN A 7 3.69 -7.40 1.10
C ASN A 7 3.27 -7.25 -0.35
N TRP A 8 3.00 -6.01 -0.76
CA TRP A 8 2.61 -5.66 -2.12
C TRP A 8 3.39 -4.44 -2.60
N TRP A 9 3.57 -4.36 -3.91
CA TRP A 9 4.22 -3.24 -4.58
C TRP A 9 3.18 -2.37 -5.28
N LEU A 10 3.28 -1.06 -5.08
CA LEU A 10 2.45 -0.06 -5.73
C LEU A 10 3.35 1.01 -6.40
N PRO A 11 3.29 1.20 -7.73
CA PRO A 11 4.05 2.26 -8.39
C PRO A 11 3.60 3.67 -7.94
N ASP A 12 4.50 4.65 -7.97
CA ASP A 12 4.27 6.07 -7.58
C ASP A 12 3.43 6.85 -8.62
N GLU A 13 2.92 6.17 -9.65
CA GLU A 13 2.27 6.80 -10.79
C GLU A 13 0.89 7.35 -10.36
N GLY A 14 0.80 8.67 -10.19
CA GLY A 14 -0.45 9.37 -9.89
C GLY A 14 -0.86 9.42 -8.41
N ILE A 15 -0.03 8.94 -7.47
CA ILE A 15 -0.40 8.89 -6.05
C ILE A 15 0.66 9.54 -5.17
N ALA A 16 0.30 10.66 -4.53
CA ALA A 16 1.19 11.34 -3.62
C ALA A 16 1.48 10.52 -2.36
N ARG A 17 2.74 10.48 -1.91
CA ARG A 17 3.19 9.83 -0.66
C ARG A 17 2.28 10.10 0.54
N ILE A 18 1.89 11.36 0.72
CA ILE A 18 1.07 11.80 1.85
C ILE A 18 -0.29 11.11 1.83
N VAL A 19 -0.87 10.93 0.64
CA VAL A 19 -2.17 10.27 0.46
C VAL A 19 -2.08 8.81 0.86
N ILE A 20 -1.07 8.08 0.36
CA ILE A 20 -0.87 6.67 0.74
C ILE A 20 -0.63 6.56 2.24
N GLN A 21 0.31 7.32 2.82
CA GLN A 21 0.63 7.16 4.24
C GLN A 21 -0.54 7.52 5.17
N ALA A 22 -1.30 8.58 4.84
CA ALA A 22 -2.46 8.98 5.64
C ALA A 22 -3.63 8.01 5.51
N ALA A 23 -3.81 7.41 4.32
CA ALA A 23 -4.98 6.59 4.04
C ALA A 23 -4.76 5.09 4.30
N ILE A 24 -3.53 4.58 4.20
CA ILE A 24 -3.28 3.13 4.18
C ILE A 24 -3.82 2.42 5.42
N GLN A 25 -3.68 3.03 6.60
CA GLN A 25 -4.14 2.46 7.86
C GLN A 25 -5.66 2.45 7.98
N GLN A 26 -6.35 3.39 7.33
CA GLN A 26 -7.82 3.42 7.26
C GLN A 26 -8.36 2.23 6.44
N TYR A 27 -7.64 1.81 5.41
CA TYR A 27 -8.08 0.74 4.51
C TYR A 27 -7.60 -0.65 4.93
N LEU A 28 -6.40 -0.75 5.49
CA LEU A 28 -5.76 -2.04 5.82
C LEU A 28 -5.62 -2.28 7.33
N GLY A 29 -5.98 -1.32 8.17
CA GLY A 29 -5.87 -1.40 9.62
C GLY A 29 -4.63 -0.70 10.18
N PRO A 30 -4.59 -0.50 11.51
CA PRO A 30 -3.57 0.30 12.17
C PRO A 30 -2.14 -0.27 12.03
N ASP A 31 -2.02 -1.58 11.84
CA ASP A 31 -0.73 -2.27 11.67
C ASP A 31 -0.20 -2.20 10.22
N ALA A 32 -0.90 -1.49 9.32
CA ALA A 32 -0.45 -1.32 7.95
C ALA A 32 0.76 -0.38 7.87
N LEU A 33 1.76 -0.80 7.11
CA LEU A 33 3.01 -0.08 6.92
C LEU A 33 3.21 0.23 5.44
N VAL A 34 3.77 1.41 5.18
CA VAL A 34 4.17 1.86 3.85
C VAL A 34 5.63 2.28 3.88
N LYS A 35 6.41 1.77 2.93
CA LYS A 35 7.81 2.14 2.72
C LYS A 35 8.02 2.52 1.27
N ARG A 36 8.57 3.71 1.01
CA ARG A 36 9.00 4.09 -0.34
C ARG A 36 10.16 3.19 -0.78
N GLY A 37 10.13 2.74 -2.02
CA GLY A 37 11.20 1.95 -2.60
C GLY A 37 11.30 2.17 -4.11
N GLU A 38 12.14 1.36 -4.72
CA GLU A 38 12.20 1.16 -6.15
C GLU A 38 12.03 -0.33 -6.41
N ASN A 39 11.25 -0.69 -7.43
CA ASN A 39 11.10 -2.05 -7.90
C ASN A 39 11.20 -2.05 -9.43
N GLU A 40 12.10 -2.87 -9.97
CA GLU A 40 12.33 -3.00 -11.42
C GLU A 40 12.56 -1.65 -12.14
N GLY A 41 13.28 -0.72 -11.49
CA GLY A 41 13.57 0.61 -12.03
C GLY A 41 12.42 1.62 -11.94
N LYS A 42 11.30 1.25 -11.30
CA LYS A 42 10.15 2.14 -11.04
C LYS A 42 10.14 2.58 -9.58
N SER A 43 9.99 3.88 -9.34
CA SER A 43 9.73 4.41 -8.01
C SER A 43 8.31 4.06 -7.55
N GLY A 44 8.14 3.78 -6.26
CA GLY A 44 6.86 3.37 -5.70
C GLY A 44 6.91 3.08 -4.21
N TYR A 45 5.96 2.27 -3.75
CA TYR A 45 5.73 1.96 -2.35
C TYR A 45 5.54 0.47 -2.13
N TRP A 46 6.30 -0.05 -1.16
CA TRP A 46 6.06 -1.33 -0.54
C TRP A 46 5.05 -1.15 0.58
N ILE A 47 3.98 -1.93 0.50
CA ILE A 47 2.89 -1.90 1.47
C ILE A 47 2.88 -3.25 2.18
N THR A 48 2.87 -3.23 3.51
CA THR A 48 2.77 -4.43 4.36
C THR A 48 1.50 -4.33 5.19
N GLY A 49 0.63 -5.33 5.14
CA GLY A 49 -0.60 -5.31 5.93
C GLY A 49 -1.32 -6.66 6.01
N PRO A 50 -2.33 -6.78 6.89
CA PRO A 50 -3.21 -7.94 6.90
C PRO A 50 -3.99 -8.02 5.58
N ARG A 51 -4.29 -9.26 5.15
CA ARG A 51 -4.91 -9.65 3.86
C ARG A 51 -5.67 -8.51 3.16
N MET A 52 -5.24 -8.19 1.93
CA MET A 52 -5.82 -7.22 1.00
C MET A 52 -7.36 -7.20 1.08
N LEU A 53 -7.93 -6.15 1.66
CA LEU A 53 -9.37 -5.92 1.54
C LEU A 53 -9.70 -5.12 0.28
N THR A 54 -8.80 -4.29 -0.26
CA THR A 54 -9.27 -3.26 -1.21
C THR A 54 -8.17 -2.53 -2.00
N ALA A 55 -7.23 -3.21 -2.69
CA ALA A 55 -6.43 -2.45 -3.68
C ALA A 55 -7.31 -1.95 -4.84
N VAL A 56 -8.38 -2.67 -5.18
CA VAL A 56 -9.39 -2.25 -6.18
C VAL A 56 -10.19 -1.01 -5.73
N CYS A 57 -10.43 -0.83 -4.42
CA CYS A 57 -11.14 0.36 -3.93
C CYS A 57 -10.20 1.50 -3.51
N LEU A 58 -8.92 1.23 -3.27
CA LEU A 58 -7.93 2.26 -3.01
C LEU A 58 -7.68 3.12 -4.27
N PHE A 59 -7.75 2.52 -5.46
CA PHE A 59 -7.48 3.21 -6.74
C PHE A 59 -8.43 2.75 -7.85
N PRO A 60 -9.74 3.06 -7.79
CA PRO A 60 -10.71 2.65 -8.82
C PRO A 60 -10.59 3.46 -10.14
N ASN A 61 -9.54 4.28 -10.30
CA ASN A 61 -9.39 5.22 -11.43
C ASN A 61 -7.96 5.33 -11.97
N LEU A 62 -7.11 4.31 -11.75
CA LEU A 62 -5.79 4.21 -12.38
C LEU A 62 -5.82 3.18 -13.51
#